data_AF-A0A1V5LZI9-F1
#
_entry.id   AF-A0A1V5LZI9-F1
#
_cell.length_a   1.000
_cell.length_b   1.000
_cell.length_c   1.000
_cell.angle_alpha   90.00
_cell.angle_beta   90.00
_cell.angle_gamma   90.00
#
_symmetry.space_group_name_H-M   'P 1'
#
loop_
_entity.id
_entity.type
_entity.pdbx_description
1 polymer ?
#
loop_
_entity_poly.entity_id
_entity_poly.type
_entity_poly.pdbx_seq_one_letter_code
_entity_poly.pdbx_strand_id
1 'polypeptide(L)'
;MPLPNFFDISEPATKEDLESFESTIGKRLPDDFREFLLAFNGAAPAPNLFQLDEYEEDLDCLCIFGLNDKNDLRHFLTEHKERLGDEMLPVACDSFGNLICLSLASKDFGSVYFADLRQTRQKEFGGDPSYIAGSFEEFLHQLKDNESDFGNHFERAFTSELSGSAEIEEEVARIFAERDLDALEALLDAGFDIETIDDNYLTMLENAASLGDLPMVTLLTSRGAKIESSISIAEDALQFNYPDADHKGIIAHLKQYQSSLEN
;
A
#
# COMPACT_ATOMS: atom_id res chain seq x y z
N MET A 1 -18.27 10.00 -1.40
CA MET A 1 -16.94 10.37 -0.88
C MET A 1 -16.16 11.00 -2.02
N PRO A 2 -15.03 11.69 -1.82
CA PRO A 2 -14.17 12.03 -2.96
C PRO A 2 -13.68 10.74 -3.65
N LEU A 3 -13.47 10.80 -4.97
CA LEU A 3 -12.78 9.74 -5.71
C LEU A 3 -11.32 9.63 -5.23
N PRO A 4 -10.67 8.45 -5.37
CA PRO A 4 -9.26 8.28 -5.04
C PRO A 4 -8.38 9.19 -5.91
N ASN A 5 -7.18 9.47 -5.41
CA ASN A 5 -6.12 10.04 -6.23
C ASN A 5 -5.58 8.97 -7.19
N PHE A 6 -5.12 9.39 -8.36
CA PHE A 6 -4.59 8.50 -9.39
C PHE A 6 -3.14 8.84 -9.72
N PHE A 7 -2.29 7.82 -9.71
CA PHE A 7 -0.86 7.89 -10.01
C PHE A 7 -0.52 7.02 -11.22
N ASP A 8 0.69 7.20 -11.76
CA ASP A 8 1.20 6.45 -12.92
C ASP A 8 0.27 6.44 -14.15
N ILE A 9 -0.52 7.51 -14.29
CA ILE A 9 -1.48 7.67 -15.37
C ILE A 9 -0.79 7.70 -16.74
N SER A 10 -1.52 7.25 -17.75
CA SER A 10 -1.09 7.37 -19.15
C SER A 10 -1.81 8.52 -19.84
N GLU A 11 -1.37 8.86 -21.05
CA GLU A 11 -2.09 9.83 -21.88
C GLU A 11 -3.55 9.39 -22.04
N PRO A 12 -4.53 10.30 -21.86
CA PRO A 12 -5.94 9.98 -21.95
C PRO A 12 -6.31 9.24 -23.23
N ALA A 13 -7.20 8.24 -23.13
CA ALA A 13 -7.70 7.55 -24.30
C ALA A 13 -8.51 8.51 -25.17
N THR A 14 -8.52 8.28 -26.48
CA THR A 14 -9.40 9.00 -27.39
C THR A 14 -10.77 8.30 -27.49
N LYS A 15 -11.76 9.00 -28.03
CA LYS A 15 -13.07 8.38 -28.32
C LYS A 15 -12.93 7.28 -29.36
N GLU A 16 -12.04 7.49 -30.32
CA GLU A 16 -11.71 6.55 -31.38
C GLU A 16 -11.08 5.27 -30.82
N ASP A 17 -10.20 5.38 -29.81
CA ASP A 17 -9.63 4.21 -29.11
C ASP A 17 -10.72 3.38 -28.43
N LEU A 18 -11.64 4.04 -27.73
CA LEU A 18 -12.79 3.39 -27.09
C LEU A 18 -13.70 2.70 -28.12
N GLU A 19 -14.09 3.41 -29.17
CA GLU A 19 -14.96 2.87 -30.22
C GLU A 19 -14.32 1.68 -30.94
N SER A 20 -13.02 1.75 -31.22
CA SER A 20 -12.24 0.65 -31.79
C SER A 20 -12.21 -0.57 -30.87
N PHE A 21 -11.96 -0.35 -29.58
CA PHE A 21 -11.95 -1.43 -28.60
C PHE A 21 -13.35 -2.05 -28.40
N GLU A 22 -14.39 -1.24 -28.25
CA GLU A 22 -15.78 -1.70 -28.13
C GLU A 22 -16.25 -2.48 -29.36
N SER A 23 -15.85 -2.03 -30.56
CA SER A 23 -16.09 -2.78 -31.80
C SER A 23 -15.37 -4.12 -31.81
N THR A 24 -14.20 -4.23 -31.17
CA THR A 24 -13.41 -5.46 -31.10
C THR A 24 -14.06 -6.47 -30.15
N ILE A 25 -14.54 -6.02 -28.99
CA ILE A 25 -15.22 -6.89 -28.01
C ILE A 25 -16.72 -7.09 -28.32
N GLY A 26 -17.28 -6.36 -29.28
CA GLY A 26 -18.68 -6.45 -29.70
C GLY A 26 -19.67 -5.93 -28.67
N LYS A 27 -19.20 -5.20 -27.66
CA LYS A 27 -19.99 -4.67 -26.55
C LYS A 27 -19.50 -3.27 -26.19
N ARG A 28 -20.44 -2.43 -25.74
CA ARG A 28 -20.12 -1.12 -25.20
C ARG A 28 -19.60 -1.25 -23.77
N LEU A 29 -18.68 -0.40 -23.37
CA LEU A 29 -18.21 -0.26 -22.00
C LEU A 29 -19.23 0.51 -21.13
N PRO A 30 -19.27 0.23 -19.82
CA PRO A 30 -19.97 1.06 -18.84
C PRO A 30 -19.52 2.54 -18.92
N ASP A 31 -20.46 3.47 -18.72
CA ASP A 31 -20.21 4.90 -18.91
C ASP A 31 -19.14 5.45 -17.96
N ASP A 32 -19.17 5.04 -16.70
CA ASP A 32 -18.20 5.44 -15.68
C ASP A 32 -16.78 4.97 -16.00
N PHE A 33 -16.61 3.74 -16.50
CA PHE A 33 -15.31 3.26 -16.94
C PHE A 33 -14.82 3.94 -18.23
N ARG A 34 -15.72 4.29 -19.15
CA ARG A 34 -15.37 5.10 -20.33
C ARG A 34 -14.84 6.46 -19.92
N GLU A 35 -15.53 7.13 -19.00
CA GLU A 35 -15.12 8.43 -18.48
C GLU A 35 -13.74 8.35 -17.80
N PHE A 36 -13.49 7.29 -17.03
CA PHE A 36 -12.17 7.03 -16.45
C PHE A 36 -11.07 6.90 -17.52
N LEU A 37 -11.29 6.09 -18.57
CA LEU A 37 -10.31 5.91 -19.64
C LEU A 37 -10.02 7.21 -20.41
N LEU A 38 -11.04 8.06 -20.61
CA LEU A 38 -10.91 9.37 -21.24
C LEU A 38 -10.21 10.42 -20.36
N ALA A 39 -10.01 10.15 -19.07
CA ALA A 39 -9.37 11.07 -18.13
C ALA A 39 -7.97 10.60 -17.70
N PHE A 40 -7.79 9.30 -17.46
CA PHE A 40 -6.57 8.75 -16.85
C PHE A 40 -5.94 7.59 -17.65
N ASN A 41 -6.74 6.89 -18.47
CA ASN A 41 -6.30 5.77 -19.32
C ASN A 41 -5.41 4.74 -18.61
N GLY A 42 -5.84 4.28 -17.44
CA GLY A 42 -5.07 3.42 -16.55
C GLY A 42 -4.38 4.21 -15.44
N ALA A 43 -4.29 3.63 -14.25
CA ALA A 43 -3.75 4.32 -13.08
C ALA A 43 -3.43 3.35 -11.93
N ALA A 44 -2.57 3.75 -11.01
CA ALA A 44 -2.55 3.22 -9.65
C ALA A 44 -3.44 4.11 -8.75
N PRO A 45 -4.52 3.60 -8.14
CA PRO A 45 -5.34 4.39 -7.23
C PRO A 45 -4.67 4.55 -5.85
N ALA A 46 -4.94 5.64 -5.14
CA ALA A 46 -4.75 5.76 -3.69
C ALA A 46 -5.90 6.58 -3.07
N PRO A 47 -6.66 6.05 -2.10
CA PRO A 47 -6.56 4.70 -1.50
C PRO A 47 -6.72 3.55 -2.51
N ASN A 48 -6.20 2.37 -2.18
CA ASN A 48 -6.21 1.20 -3.06
C ASN A 48 -6.77 -0.09 -2.46
N LEU A 49 -7.22 -0.11 -1.20
CA LEU A 49 -7.73 -1.34 -0.58
C LEU A 49 -9.25 -1.44 -0.63
N PHE A 50 -9.78 -2.65 -0.76
CA PHE A 50 -11.21 -2.96 -0.65
C PHE A 50 -11.39 -4.27 0.12
N GLN A 51 -12.60 -4.51 0.63
CA GLN A 51 -12.89 -5.67 1.47
C GLN A 51 -13.99 -6.53 0.86
N LEU A 52 -13.84 -7.85 0.98
CA LEU A 52 -14.86 -8.83 0.65
C LEU A 52 -15.09 -9.74 1.85
N ASP A 53 -16.35 -10.02 2.19
CA ASP A 53 -16.71 -10.87 3.34
C ASP A 53 -16.08 -12.28 3.30
N GLU A 54 -15.72 -12.75 2.11
CA GLU A 54 -15.08 -14.06 1.88
C GLU A 54 -13.59 -14.08 2.25
N TYR A 55 -12.97 -12.92 2.49
CA TYR A 55 -11.56 -12.75 2.77
C TYR A 55 -11.36 -12.10 4.15
N GLU A 56 -10.45 -12.67 4.95
CA GLU A 56 -10.15 -12.14 6.30
C GLU A 56 -9.29 -10.87 6.25
N GLU A 57 -8.58 -10.65 5.14
CA GLU A 57 -7.68 -9.54 4.89
C GLU A 57 -8.26 -8.63 3.81
N ASP A 58 -7.91 -7.35 3.88
CA ASP A 58 -8.22 -6.40 2.81
C ASP A 58 -7.45 -6.78 1.53
N LEU A 59 -8.13 -6.63 0.41
CA LEU A 59 -7.60 -6.88 -0.93
C LEU A 59 -7.16 -5.54 -1.54
N ASP A 60 -6.14 -5.56 -2.40
CA ASP A 60 -5.66 -4.35 -3.04
C ASP A 60 -6.05 -4.26 -4.53
N CYS A 61 -6.21 -3.03 -5.01
CA CYS A 61 -6.30 -2.69 -6.41
C CYS A 61 -4.99 -2.02 -6.83
N LEU A 62 -3.96 -2.83 -7.09
CA LEU A 62 -2.63 -2.37 -7.45
C LEU A 62 -2.63 -1.47 -8.69
N CYS A 63 -3.31 -1.91 -9.75
CA CYS A 63 -3.30 -1.20 -11.01
C CYS A 63 -4.61 -1.35 -11.78
N ILE A 64 -5.20 -0.22 -12.15
CA ILE A 64 -6.31 -0.12 -13.10
C ILE A 64 -5.73 -0.02 -14.51
N PHE A 65 -6.20 -0.89 -15.39
CA PHE A 65 -5.74 -1.02 -16.76
C PHE A 65 -6.28 0.09 -17.67
N GLY A 66 -5.58 0.32 -18.77
CA GLY A 66 -5.98 1.27 -19.81
C GLY A 66 -5.90 0.67 -21.21
N LEU A 67 -6.24 1.49 -22.20
CA LEU A 67 -5.96 1.26 -23.62
C LEU A 67 -4.62 1.92 -23.96
N ASN A 68 -3.54 1.38 -23.39
CA ASN A 68 -2.19 1.91 -23.50
C ASN A 68 -1.17 0.76 -23.63
N ASP A 69 0.12 1.09 -23.75
CA ASP A 69 1.19 0.09 -23.97
C ASP A 69 1.79 -0.48 -22.67
N LYS A 70 1.45 0.08 -21.51
CA LYS A 70 2.02 -0.32 -20.21
C LYS A 70 1.19 -1.42 -19.55
N ASN A 71 -0.06 -1.08 -19.22
CA ASN A 71 -1.01 -1.94 -18.52
C ASN A 71 -2.26 -2.08 -19.39
N ASP A 72 -2.06 -2.72 -20.54
CA ASP A 72 -3.07 -2.85 -21.59
C ASP A 72 -4.15 -3.86 -21.21
N LEU A 73 -5.39 -3.41 -21.01
CA LEU A 73 -6.51 -4.30 -20.70
C LEU A 73 -6.75 -5.35 -21.80
N ARG A 74 -6.35 -5.09 -23.05
CA ARG A 74 -6.47 -6.05 -24.17
C ARG A 74 -5.62 -7.29 -23.95
N HIS A 75 -4.47 -7.14 -23.29
CA HIS A 75 -3.58 -8.25 -22.96
C HIS A 75 -4.26 -9.20 -21.98
N PHE A 76 -4.74 -8.68 -20.84
CA PHE A 76 -5.41 -9.44 -19.80
C PHE A 76 -6.72 -10.08 -20.30
N LEU A 77 -7.49 -9.37 -21.12
CA LEU A 77 -8.70 -9.94 -21.74
C LEU A 77 -8.36 -11.16 -22.62
N THR A 78 -7.26 -11.10 -23.38
CA THR A 78 -6.85 -12.20 -24.25
C THR A 78 -6.32 -13.38 -23.44
N GLU A 79 -5.46 -13.11 -22.45
CA GLU A 79 -4.81 -14.13 -21.63
C GLU A 79 -5.82 -14.93 -20.79
N HIS A 80 -6.83 -14.25 -20.24
CA HIS A 80 -7.79 -14.86 -19.31
C HIS A 80 -9.14 -15.19 -19.92
N LYS A 81 -9.28 -15.09 -21.25
CA LYS A 81 -10.53 -15.32 -21.98
C LYS A 81 -11.18 -16.66 -21.67
N GLU A 82 -10.40 -17.74 -21.69
CA GLU A 82 -10.93 -19.10 -21.45
C GLU A 82 -11.46 -19.27 -20.02
N ARG A 83 -10.93 -18.49 -19.08
CA ARG A 83 -11.25 -18.59 -17.66
C ARG A 83 -12.40 -17.68 -17.26
N LEU A 84 -12.43 -16.46 -17.77
CA LEU A 84 -13.41 -15.44 -17.43
C LEU A 84 -14.66 -15.49 -18.33
N GLY A 85 -14.53 -16.04 -19.53
CA GLY A 85 -15.58 -16.03 -20.56
C GLY A 85 -15.69 -14.69 -21.30
N ASP A 86 -16.66 -14.60 -22.21
CA ASP A 86 -16.82 -13.44 -23.11
C ASP A 86 -17.48 -12.22 -22.47
N GLU A 87 -18.04 -12.36 -21.25
CA GLU A 87 -18.83 -11.31 -20.61
C GLU A 87 -18.15 -10.67 -19.39
N MET A 88 -16.92 -11.08 -19.07
CA MET A 88 -16.16 -10.55 -17.94
C MET A 88 -14.91 -9.83 -18.47
N LEU A 89 -14.88 -8.52 -18.32
CA LEU A 89 -13.81 -7.66 -18.79
C LEU A 89 -12.84 -7.38 -17.64
N PRO A 90 -11.59 -7.86 -17.66
CA PRO A 90 -10.60 -7.47 -16.67
C PRO A 90 -10.23 -5.99 -16.83
N VAL A 91 -10.31 -5.24 -15.73
CA VAL A 91 -10.06 -3.79 -15.71
C VAL A 91 -9.03 -3.36 -14.68
N ALA A 92 -8.69 -4.22 -13.72
CA ALA A 92 -7.59 -3.98 -12.79
C ALA A 92 -7.03 -5.31 -12.27
N CYS A 93 -5.89 -5.26 -11.58
CA CYS A 93 -5.34 -6.39 -10.83
C CYS A 93 -4.96 -6.01 -9.40
N ASP A 94 -4.89 -7.03 -8.55
CA ASP A 94 -4.28 -6.95 -7.22
C ASP A 94 -2.76 -7.25 -7.29
N SER A 95 -2.07 -7.13 -6.16
CA SER A 95 -0.63 -7.41 -6.05
C SER A 95 -0.25 -8.89 -6.25
N PHE A 96 -1.23 -9.79 -6.28
CA PHE A 96 -1.03 -11.23 -6.44
C PHE A 96 -1.41 -11.74 -7.83
N GLY A 97 -1.76 -10.85 -8.76
CA GLY A 97 -2.16 -11.19 -10.13
C GLY A 97 -3.59 -11.73 -10.25
N ASN A 98 -4.44 -11.55 -9.23
CA ASN A 98 -5.87 -11.71 -9.37
C ASN A 98 -6.47 -10.49 -10.07
N LEU A 99 -7.68 -10.65 -10.61
CA LEU A 99 -8.28 -9.64 -11.49
C LEU A 99 -9.52 -9.03 -10.86
N ILE A 100 -9.68 -7.73 -11.03
CA ILE A 100 -10.94 -7.02 -10.84
C ILE A 100 -11.56 -6.85 -12.23
N CYS A 101 -12.80 -7.28 -12.38
CA CYS A 101 -13.48 -7.40 -13.66
C CYS A 101 -14.82 -6.65 -13.66
N LEU A 102 -15.16 -6.03 -14.80
CA LEU A 102 -16.50 -5.54 -15.08
C LEU A 102 -17.33 -6.59 -15.80
N SER A 103 -18.59 -6.76 -15.38
CA SER A 103 -19.56 -7.51 -16.17
C SER A 103 -20.03 -6.70 -17.36
N LEU A 104 -19.99 -7.32 -18.54
CA LEU A 104 -20.62 -6.85 -19.76
C LEU A 104 -21.90 -7.64 -20.08
N ALA A 105 -22.35 -8.52 -19.18
CA ALA A 105 -23.59 -9.27 -19.36
C ALA A 105 -24.81 -8.39 -19.10
N SER A 106 -25.92 -8.60 -19.81
CA SER A 106 -27.11 -7.75 -19.65
C SER A 106 -27.77 -7.83 -18.28
N LYS A 107 -27.52 -8.91 -17.51
CA LYS A 107 -28.15 -9.14 -16.20
C LYS A 107 -27.59 -8.25 -15.09
N ASP A 108 -26.32 -7.85 -15.21
CA ASP A 108 -25.52 -7.15 -14.20
C ASP A 108 -24.47 -6.22 -14.85
N PHE A 109 -24.83 -5.64 -16.00
CA PHE A 109 -23.94 -4.79 -16.80
C PHE A 109 -23.35 -3.65 -15.96
N GLY A 110 -22.02 -3.55 -15.92
CA GLY A 110 -21.27 -2.56 -15.15
C GLY A 110 -20.91 -2.99 -13.73
N SER A 111 -21.47 -4.09 -13.22
CA SER A 111 -21.10 -4.60 -11.89
C SER A 111 -19.65 -5.09 -11.87
N VAL A 112 -19.00 -4.91 -10.73
CA VAL A 112 -17.57 -5.16 -10.49
C VAL A 112 -17.41 -6.43 -9.67
N TYR A 113 -16.49 -7.29 -10.07
CA TYR A 113 -16.23 -8.59 -9.44
C TYR A 113 -14.73 -8.83 -9.25
N PHE A 114 -14.37 -9.55 -8.19
CA PHE A 114 -13.03 -10.05 -7.94
C PHE A 114 -12.90 -11.50 -8.42
N ALA A 115 -11.94 -11.77 -9.31
CA ALA A 115 -11.63 -13.09 -9.82
C ALA A 115 -10.31 -13.58 -9.22
N ASP A 116 -10.41 -14.42 -8.19
CA ASP A 116 -9.26 -15.08 -7.56
C ASP A 116 -8.65 -16.13 -8.50
N LEU A 117 -7.49 -15.79 -9.04
CA LEU A 117 -6.78 -16.64 -9.98
C LEU A 117 -5.95 -17.74 -9.32
N ARG A 118 -5.71 -17.67 -8.00
CA ARG A 118 -4.85 -18.58 -7.23
C ARG A 118 -5.53 -19.90 -6.84
N GLN A 119 -6.85 -19.93 -6.67
CA GLN A 119 -7.59 -21.11 -6.18
C GLN A 119 -7.68 -22.32 -7.16
N THR A 120 -6.90 -22.32 -8.25
CA THR A 120 -6.92 -23.36 -9.31
C THR A 120 -6.28 -24.70 -8.94
N ARG A 121 -5.67 -24.85 -7.75
CA ARG A 121 -5.12 -26.17 -7.38
C ARG A 121 -6.16 -27.16 -6.83
N GLN A 122 -7.37 -26.73 -6.47
CA GLN A 122 -8.36 -27.62 -5.84
C GLN A 122 -9.74 -27.71 -6.52
N LYS A 123 -10.09 -26.79 -7.44
CA LYS A 123 -11.30 -26.93 -8.25
C LYS A 123 -10.93 -26.90 -9.73
N GLU A 124 -11.35 -27.91 -10.49
CA GLU A 124 -11.13 -28.03 -11.95
C GLU A 124 -11.75 -26.86 -12.75
N PHE A 125 -12.51 -25.99 -12.08
CA PHE A 125 -12.95 -24.68 -12.54
C PHE A 125 -12.72 -23.73 -11.37
N GLY A 126 -12.06 -22.58 -11.58
CA GLY A 126 -11.91 -21.55 -10.54
C GLY A 126 -13.27 -21.20 -9.92
N GLY A 127 -13.28 -20.73 -8.66
CA GLY A 127 -14.51 -20.24 -8.05
C GLY A 127 -15.17 -19.15 -8.90
N ASP A 128 -16.49 -19.02 -8.77
CA ASP A 128 -17.21 -17.90 -9.38
C ASP A 128 -16.63 -16.58 -8.84
N PRO A 129 -16.43 -15.55 -9.68
CA PRO A 129 -15.96 -14.25 -9.22
C PRO A 129 -16.85 -13.66 -8.12
N SER A 130 -16.24 -13.13 -7.06
CA SER A 130 -16.95 -12.55 -5.92
C SER A 130 -17.38 -11.12 -6.25
N TYR A 131 -18.63 -10.76 -5.95
CA TYR A 131 -19.17 -9.42 -6.24
C TYR A 131 -18.52 -8.36 -5.33
N ILE A 132 -18.14 -7.20 -5.91
CA ILE A 132 -17.59 -6.04 -5.18
C ILE A 132 -18.60 -4.89 -5.14
N ALA A 133 -19.03 -4.40 -6.32
CA ALA A 133 -19.82 -3.17 -6.43
C ALA A 133 -20.74 -3.18 -7.66
N GLY A 134 -21.75 -2.30 -7.67
CA GLY A 134 -22.71 -2.20 -8.77
C GLY A 134 -22.20 -1.42 -9.99
N SER A 135 -21.14 -0.63 -9.82
CA SER A 135 -20.49 0.14 -10.89
C SER A 135 -19.00 0.36 -10.61
N PHE A 136 -18.24 0.77 -11.63
CA PHE A 136 -16.82 1.11 -11.47
C PHE A 136 -16.63 2.32 -10.55
N GLU A 137 -17.49 3.33 -10.67
CA GLU A 137 -17.49 4.49 -9.77
C GLU A 137 -17.77 4.08 -8.31
N GLU A 138 -18.72 3.16 -8.09
CA GLU A 138 -19.02 2.66 -6.75
C GLU A 138 -17.84 1.89 -6.17
N PHE A 139 -17.16 1.06 -6.98
CA PHE A 139 -15.93 0.39 -6.58
C PHE A 139 -14.84 1.38 -6.15
N LEU A 140 -14.58 2.43 -6.94
CA LEU A 140 -13.61 3.47 -6.59
C LEU A 140 -13.94 4.17 -5.26
N HIS A 141 -15.23 4.37 -4.96
CA HIS A 141 -15.66 4.95 -3.69
C HIS A 141 -15.56 4.01 -2.49
N GLN A 142 -15.47 2.70 -2.72
CA GLN A 142 -15.24 1.70 -1.67
C GLN A 142 -13.75 1.54 -1.35
N LEU A 143 -12.86 2.10 -2.17
CA LEU A 143 -11.43 2.07 -1.88
C LEU A 143 -11.15 2.84 -0.59
N LYS A 144 -10.46 2.18 0.33
CA LYS A 144 -10.05 2.69 1.63
C LYS A 144 -8.54 2.59 1.76
N ASP A 145 -7.98 3.51 2.53
CA ASP A 145 -6.61 3.31 3.01
C ASP A 145 -6.63 2.10 3.93
N ASN A 146 -5.45 1.55 4.21
CA ASN A 146 -5.38 0.51 5.20
C ASN A 146 -5.94 1.05 6.52
N GLU A 147 -7.03 0.47 7.03
CA GLU A 147 -7.54 0.82 8.37
C GLU A 147 -6.50 0.47 9.44
N SER A 148 -5.41 -0.21 9.06
CA SER A 148 -4.25 -0.46 9.87
C SER A 148 -3.24 0.69 9.95
N ASP A 149 -3.33 1.73 9.10
CA ASP A 149 -2.42 2.90 9.13
C ASP A 149 -2.80 3.95 10.20
N PHE A 150 -3.96 3.82 10.87
CA PHE A 150 -4.38 4.80 11.89
C PHE A 150 -4.95 4.22 13.19
N GLY A 151 -4.83 2.91 13.46
CA GLY A 151 -5.21 2.44 14.81
C GLY A 151 -5.32 0.95 15.10
N ASN A 152 -5.16 0.05 14.13
CA ASN A 152 -5.44 -1.38 14.36
C ASN A 152 -4.30 -2.37 14.06
N HIS A 153 -3.10 -1.92 13.71
CA HIS A 153 -1.91 -2.81 13.76
C HIS A 153 -1.48 -3.13 15.20
N PHE A 154 -1.77 -2.24 16.14
CA PHE A 154 -1.35 -2.39 17.52
C PHE A 154 -2.09 -3.52 18.26
N GLU A 155 -3.41 -3.65 18.07
CA GLU A 155 -4.21 -4.63 18.82
C GLU A 155 -4.10 -6.05 18.24
N ARG A 156 -3.84 -6.20 16.92
CA ARG A 156 -3.61 -7.51 16.29
C ARG A 156 -2.18 -8.04 16.44
N ALA A 157 -1.16 -7.16 16.49
CA ALA A 157 0.23 -7.60 16.68
C ALA A 157 0.52 -8.17 18.09
N PHE A 158 -0.30 -7.85 19.10
CA PHE A 158 -0.04 -8.28 20.49
C PHE A 158 -0.94 -9.43 21.00
N THR A 159 -1.96 -9.83 20.24
CA THR A 159 -2.95 -10.85 20.69
C THR A 159 -2.84 -12.19 19.94
N SER A 160 -2.10 -12.25 18.85
CA SER A 160 -1.79 -13.48 18.12
C SER A 160 -0.28 -13.66 18.13
N GLU A 161 0.21 -14.81 18.58
CA GLU A 161 1.64 -15.17 18.60
C GLU A 161 2.34 -14.73 17.30
N LEU A 162 3.15 -13.67 17.41
CA LEU A 162 4.08 -13.10 16.43
C LEU A 162 4.45 -14.06 15.29
N SER A 163 3.78 -13.95 14.14
CA SER A 163 4.11 -14.71 12.94
C SER A 163 5.14 -13.96 12.09
N GLY A 164 6.39 -14.00 12.52
CA GLY A 164 7.56 -13.68 11.66
C GLY A 164 8.34 -12.44 12.08
N SER A 165 9.64 -12.59 12.35
CA SER A 165 10.55 -11.48 12.60
C SER A 165 10.69 -10.53 11.40
N ALA A 166 10.54 -11.07 10.19
CA ALA A 166 10.71 -10.32 8.95
C ALA A 166 9.65 -9.21 8.74
N GLU A 167 8.38 -9.46 9.07
CA GLU A 167 7.31 -8.45 8.89
C GLU A 167 7.51 -7.26 9.83
N ILE A 168 8.04 -7.51 11.03
CA ILE A 168 8.32 -6.46 12.03
C ILE A 168 9.58 -5.69 11.65
N GLU A 169 10.60 -6.36 11.13
CA GLU A 169 11.81 -5.74 10.60
C GLU A 169 11.49 -4.81 9.42
N GLU A 170 10.63 -5.26 8.49
CA GLU A 170 10.16 -4.45 7.36
C GLU A 170 9.37 -3.22 7.83
N GLU A 171 8.51 -3.36 8.84
CA GLU A 171 7.74 -2.24 9.39
C GLU A 171 8.64 -1.22 10.11
N VAL A 172 9.61 -1.69 10.91
CA VAL A 172 10.62 -0.80 11.51
C VAL A 172 11.40 -0.07 10.41
N ALA A 173 11.80 -0.76 9.34
CA ALA A 173 12.51 -0.11 8.23
C ALA A 173 11.67 0.97 7.54
N ARG A 174 10.37 0.72 7.32
CA ARG A 174 9.41 1.70 6.75
C ARG A 174 9.30 2.93 7.65
N ILE A 175 9.05 2.74 8.94
CA ILE A 175 8.90 3.83 9.94
C ILE A 175 10.07 4.81 9.86
N PHE A 176 11.30 4.30 9.79
CA PHE A 176 12.50 5.12 9.72
C PHE A 176 12.75 5.74 8.34
N ALA A 177 12.39 5.04 7.25
CA ALA A 177 12.49 5.58 5.90
C ALA A 177 11.52 6.76 5.68
N GLU A 178 10.31 6.65 6.23
CA GLU A 178 9.23 7.63 6.08
C GLU A 178 9.21 8.70 7.18
N ARG A 179 10.01 8.52 8.23
CA ARG A 179 10.02 9.39 9.44
C ARG A 179 8.66 9.47 10.11
N ASP A 180 7.98 8.32 10.18
CA ASP A 180 6.63 8.17 10.72
C ASP A 180 6.67 8.14 12.26
N LEU A 181 6.58 9.33 12.86
CA LEU A 181 6.65 9.47 14.31
C LEU A 181 5.47 8.82 15.03
N ASP A 182 4.28 8.88 14.43
CA ASP A 182 3.05 8.34 15.01
C ASP A 182 3.10 6.81 15.03
N ALA A 183 3.57 6.18 13.95
CA ALA A 183 3.80 4.74 13.91
C ALA A 183 4.92 4.30 14.86
N LEU A 184 6.00 5.08 15.01
CA LEU A 184 7.03 4.78 16.00
C LEU A 184 6.48 4.82 17.43
N GLU A 185 5.68 5.84 17.75
CA GLU A 185 5.04 5.95 19.07
C GLU A 185 4.11 4.77 19.34
N ALA A 186 3.29 4.39 18.36
CA ALA A 186 2.44 3.21 18.44
C ALA A 186 3.27 1.94 18.62
N LEU A 187 4.36 1.75 17.86
CA LEU A 187 5.19 0.55 17.99
C LEU A 187 5.76 0.39 19.41
N LEU A 188 6.22 1.50 20.01
CA LEU A 188 6.77 1.50 21.37
C LEU A 188 5.69 1.33 22.44
N ASP A 189 4.53 1.96 22.26
CA ASP A 189 3.38 1.75 23.14
C ASP A 189 2.94 0.27 23.14
N ALA A 190 3.17 -0.45 22.02
CA ALA A 190 2.82 -1.87 21.89
C ALA A 190 3.73 -2.74 22.73
N GLY A 191 4.82 -2.20 23.28
CA GLY A 191 5.82 -2.97 24.02
C GLY A 191 6.84 -3.64 23.10
N PHE A 192 7.00 -3.14 21.87
CA PHE A 192 8.17 -3.49 21.06
C PHE A 192 9.44 -3.13 21.83
N ASP A 193 10.43 -4.01 21.78
CA ASP A 193 11.69 -3.79 22.49
C ASP A 193 12.49 -2.68 21.78
N ILE A 194 12.53 -1.51 22.40
CA ILE A 194 13.22 -0.31 21.94
C ILE A 194 14.73 -0.53 21.69
N GLU A 195 15.30 -1.59 22.28
CA GLU A 195 16.72 -1.96 22.16
C GLU A 195 16.96 -3.02 21.08
N THR A 196 15.94 -3.38 20.29
CA THR A 196 16.09 -4.26 19.13
C THR A 196 17.03 -3.62 18.11
N ILE A 197 17.89 -4.44 17.53
CA ILE A 197 18.83 -4.03 16.48
C ILE A 197 18.34 -4.50 15.11
N ASP A 198 18.60 -3.69 14.09
CA ASP A 198 18.35 -4.05 12.69
C ASP A 198 19.49 -4.92 12.12
N ASP A 199 19.40 -5.24 10.81
CA ASP A 199 20.42 -5.97 10.06
C ASP A 199 21.79 -5.26 10.00
N ASN A 200 21.81 -3.95 10.26
CA ASN A 200 23.04 -3.16 10.36
C ASN A 200 23.59 -3.12 11.79
N TYR A 201 22.99 -3.88 12.71
CA TYR A 201 23.32 -3.91 14.13
C TYR A 201 23.11 -2.56 14.82
N LEU A 202 22.16 -1.75 14.34
CA LEU A 202 21.80 -0.45 14.92
C LEU A 202 20.48 -0.54 15.67
N THR A 203 20.45 0.07 16.85
CA THR A 203 19.20 0.29 17.60
C THR A 203 18.35 1.37 16.94
N MET A 204 17.08 1.46 17.36
CA MET A 204 16.17 2.54 16.93
C MET A 204 16.74 3.93 17.19
N LEU A 205 17.40 4.15 18.35
CA LEU A 205 17.96 5.46 18.68
C LEU A 205 19.17 5.80 17.79
N GLU A 206 19.99 4.81 17.46
CA GLU A 206 21.14 4.97 16.59
C GLU A 206 20.74 5.27 15.15
N ASN A 207 19.68 4.61 14.65
CA ASN A 207 19.09 4.91 13.35
C ASN A 207 18.52 6.35 13.29
N ALA A 208 17.76 6.78 14.31
CA ALA A 208 17.22 8.15 14.37
C ALA A 208 18.33 9.20 14.44
N ALA A 209 19.39 8.91 15.21
CA ALA A 209 20.57 9.77 15.32
C ALA A 209 21.32 9.89 13.98
N SER A 210 21.43 8.78 13.23
CA SER A 210 22.05 8.76 11.90
C SER A 210 21.25 9.59 10.88
N LEU A 211 19.92 9.41 10.84
CA LEU A 211 19.01 10.15 9.96
C LEU A 211 18.93 11.65 10.29
N GLY A 212 19.27 12.01 11.52
CA GLY A 212 19.18 13.38 12.01
C GLY A 212 17.75 13.82 12.32
N ASP A 213 16.89 12.88 12.71
CA ASP A 213 15.49 13.15 13.07
C ASP A 213 15.35 13.42 14.58
N LEU A 214 15.36 14.71 14.95
CA LEU A 214 15.25 15.12 16.36
C LEU A 214 13.92 14.70 17.03
N PRO A 215 12.75 14.79 16.37
CA PRO A 215 11.51 14.26 16.90
C PRO A 215 11.59 12.78 17.30
N MET A 216 12.09 11.90 16.41
CA MET A 216 12.23 10.47 16.73
C MET A 216 13.22 10.24 17.87
N VAL A 217 14.36 10.94 17.89
CA VAL A 217 15.32 10.88 19.01
C VAL A 217 14.68 11.30 20.34
N THR A 218 13.85 12.34 20.32
CA THR A 218 13.16 12.85 21.51
C THR A 218 12.17 11.83 22.04
N LEU A 219 11.38 11.20 21.16
CA LEU A 219 10.46 10.13 21.52
C LEU A 219 11.21 8.95 22.14
N LEU A 220 12.22 8.41 21.46
CA LEU A 220 12.96 7.23 21.91
C LEU A 220 13.64 7.45 23.28
N THR A 221 14.26 8.60 23.49
CA THR A 221 14.84 8.96 24.80
C THR A 221 13.78 9.15 25.88
N SER A 222 12.60 9.70 25.54
CA SER A 222 11.48 9.80 26.50
C SER A 222 10.96 8.43 26.96
N ARG A 223 11.15 7.39 26.13
CA ARG A 223 10.81 5.99 26.43
C ARG A 223 11.97 5.20 27.04
N GLY A 224 13.09 5.85 27.35
CA GLY A 224 14.19 5.21 28.09
C GLY A 224 15.24 4.51 27.23
N ALA A 225 15.29 4.77 25.91
CA ALA A 225 16.29 4.19 25.03
C ALA A 225 17.72 4.42 25.54
N LYS A 226 18.59 3.41 25.43
CA LYS A 226 20.01 3.55 25.76
C LYS A 226 20.72 4.33 24.68
N ILE A 227 21.54 5.28 25.12
CA ILE A 227 22.26 6.21 24.22
C ILE A 227 23.31 5.47 23.38
N GLU A 228 23.98 4.47 23.94
CA GLU A 228 25.07 3.68 23.32
C GLU A 228 25.96 4.52 22.38
N SER A 229 26.01 4.18 21.08
CA SER A 229 26.85 4.88 20.10
C SER A 229 26.16 6.10 19.46
N SER A 230 24.91 6.42 19.83
CA SER A 230 24.07 7.43 19.17
C SER A 230 24.70 8.82 19.14
N ILE A 231 25.40 9.24 20.20
CA ILE A 231 26.12 10.53 20.20
C ILE A 231 27.24 10.53 19.15
N SER A 232 28.04 9.46 19.10
CA SER A 232 29.13 9.34 18.12
C SER A 232 28.59 9.28 16.70
N ILE A 233 27.49 8.54 16.48
CA ILE A 233 26.83 8.43 15.18
C ILE A 233 26.32 9.80 14.72
N ALA A 234 25.68 10.58 15.60
CA ALA A 234 25.23 11.92 15.25
C ALA A 234 26.40 12.89 14.98
N GLU A 235 27.51 12.77 15.74
CA GLU A 235 28.74 13.55 15.52
C GLU A 235 29.39 13.20 14.17
N ASP A 236 29.45 11.92 13.80
CA ASP A 236 29.95 11.45 12.51
C ASP A 236 29.02 11.88 11.36
N ALA A 237 27.70 11.81 11.54
CA ALA A 237 26.73 12.18 10.51
C ALA A 237 26.70 13.70 10.24
N LEU A 238 27.01 14.52 11.26
CA LEU A 238 27.06 15.98 11.17
C LEU A 238 28.05 16.48 10.09
N GLN A 239 29.09 15.70 9.77
CA GLN A 239 30.08 16.07 8.75
C GLN A 239 29.50 16.12 7.32
N PHE A 240 28.38 15.44 7.07
CA PHE A 240 27.75 15.33 5.74
C PHE A 240 26.70 16.43 5.49
N ASN A 241 26.27 17.16 6.53
CA ASN A 241 25.40 18.34 6.45
C ASN A 241 24.14 18.15 5.56
N TYR A 242 23.34 17.14 5.88
CA TYR A 242 22.06 16.88 5.20
C TYR A 242 21.07 18.03 5.48
N PRO A 243 20.36 18.54 4.45
CA PRO A 243 19.57 19.78 4.54
C PRO A 243 18.39 19.71 5.52
N ASP A 244 17.84 18.51 5.76
CA ASP A 244 16.65 18.27 6.59
C ASP A 244 16.97 17.52 7.89
N ALA A 245 18.24 17.50 8.28
CA ALA A 245 18.72 16.78 9.45
C ALA A 245 19.20 17.73 10.56
N ASP A 246 18.78 17.47 11.80
CA ASP A 246 19.17 18.25 12.98
C ASP A 246 20.15 17.48 13.88
N HIS A 247 21.29 17.06 13.32
CA HIS A 247 22.34 16.39 14.09
C HIS A 247 22.87 17.26 15.24
N LYS A 248 22.89 18.59 15.09
CA LYS A 248 23.32 19.51 16.17
C LYS A 248 22.35 19.49 17.35
N GLY A 249 21.05 19.57 17.07
CA GLY A 249 19.99 19.47 18.09
C GLY A 249 20.02 18.11 18.77
N ILE A 250 20.21 17.03 18.01
CA ILE A 250 20.33 15.66 18.53
C ILE A 250 21.50 15.51 19.50
N ILE A 251 22.70 15.98 19.13
CA ILE A 251 23.88 15.91 20.01
C ILE A 251 23.62 16.66 21.32
N ALA A 252 22.99 17.84 21.26
CA ALA A 252 22.65 18.61 22.45
C ALA A 252 21.63 17.87 23.33
N HIS A 253 20.57 17.32 22.73
CA HIS A 253 19.53 16.57 23.41
C HIS A 253 20.08 15.31 24.10
N LEU A 254 20.85 14.50 23.37
CA LEU A 254 21.43 13.26 23.89
C LEU A 254 22.41 13.51 25.05
N LYS A 255 23.24 14.57 24.98
CA LYS A 255 24.13 14.95 26.09
C LYS A 255 23.36 15.38 27.35
N GLN A 256 22.25 16.09 27.17
CA GLN A 256 21.37 16.46 28.28
C GLN A 256 20.69 15.23 28.89
N TYR A 257 20.16 14.35 28.04
CA TYR A 257 19.54 13.10 28.46
C TYR A 257 20.55 12.19 29.20
N GLN A 258 21.78 12.05 28.69
CA GLN A 258 22.85 11.31 29.36
C GLN A 258 23.12 11.85 30.77
N SER A 259 23.25 13.17 30.89
CA SER A 259 23.49 13.84 32.17
C SER A 259 22.34 13.62 33.16
N SER A 260 21.11 13.46 32.66
CA SER A 260 19.93 13.20 33.50
C SER A 260 19.88 11.76 34.05
N LEU A 261 20.51 10.80 33.38
CA LEU A 261 20.59 9.40 33.83
C LEU A 261 21.65 9.19 34.92
N GLU A 262 22.64 10.09 35.02
CA GLU A 262 23.75 10.02 35.98
C GLU A 262 23.45 10.70 37.34
N ASN A 263 22.32 11.39 37.46
CA ASN A 263 21.88 12.13 38.68
C ASN A 263 20.73 11.43 39.40
#